data_AF-Q85DJ6-F1
#
_entry.id   AF-Q85DJ6-F1
#
_cell.length_a   1.000
_cell.length_b   1.000
_cell.length_c   1.000
_cell.angle_alpha   90.00
_cell.angle_beta   90.00
_cell.angle_gamma   90.00
#
_symmetry.space_group_name_H-M   'P 1'
#
loop_
_entity.id
_entity.type
_entity.pdbx_description
1 polymer ?
#
loop_
_entity_poly.entity_id
_entity_poly.type
_entity_poly.pdbx_seq_one_letter_code
_entity_poly.pdbx_strand_id
1 'polypeptide(L)' 'LNTPPHIKPEWYFLFAYAILRSIPNKLGGVLALILSILILALLPFLHTSKQRSLMFRPITQTL' A
#
# COMPACT_ATOMS: atom_id res chain seq x y z
N LEU A 1 7.75 31.99 -8.33
CA LEU A 1 7.56 30.91 -7.34
C LEU A 1 8.10 29.64 -7.97
N ASN A 2 9.37 29.31 -7.72
CA ASN A 2 10.04 28.18 -8.36
C ASN A 2 10.11 27.01 -7.39
N THR A 3 9.51 25.89 -7.77
CA THR A 3 9.65 24.62 -7.05
C THR A 3 11.01 23.99 -7.36
N PRO A 4 11.76 23.51 -6.36
CA PRO A 4 13.04 22.83 -6.58
C PRO A 4 12.90 21.52 -7.39
N PRO A 5 13.91 21.14 -8.20
CA PRO A 5 13.86 19.93 -9.03
C PRO A 5 13.94 18.62 -8.24
N HIS A 6 14.52 18.62 -7.04
CA HIS A 6 14.64 17.44 -6.17
C HIS A 6 13.55 17.36 -5.10
N ILE A 7 12.35 17.89 -5.39
CA ILE A 7 11.24 17.86 -4.43
C ILE A 7 10.86 16.42 -4.11
N LYS A 8 10.86 16.10 -2.82
CA LYS A 8 10.45 14.80 -2.30
C LYS A 8 9.49 15.03 -1.14
N PRO A 9 8.48 14.16 -0.99
CA PRO A 9 7.65 14.18 0.19
C PRO A 9 8.43 13.64 1.40
N GLU A 10 7.84 13.78 2.57
CA GLU A 10 8.37 13.18 3.79
C GLU A 10 8.36 11.65 3.72
N TRP A 11 9.23 11.02 4.51
CA TRP A 11 9.54 9.59 4.39
C TRP A 11 8.30 8.69 4.56
N TYR A 12 7.39 9.04 5.46
CA TYR A 12 6.17 8.28 5.72
C TYR A 12 5.13 8.40 4.59
N PHE A 13 5.25 9.40 3.71
CA PHE A 13 4.41 9.56 2.51
C PHE A 13 5.01 8.90 1.26
N LEU A 14 6.22 8.33 1.33
CA LEU A 14 6.87 7.74 0.16
C LEU A 14 6.06 6.60 -0.46
N PHE A 15 5.34 5.81 0.35
CA PHE A 15 4.49 4.72 -0.18
C PHE A 15 3.35 5.28 -1.06
N ALA A 16 2.65 6.31 -0.58
CA ALA A 16 1.55 6.94 -1.30
C ALA A 16 2.04 7.61 -2.59
N TYR A 17 3.17 8.32 -2.50
CA TYR A 17 3.81 8.93 -3.66
C TYR A 17 4.24 7.89 -4.71
N ALA A 18 4.78 6.74 -4.27
CA ALA A 18 5.16 5.64 -5.16
C ALA A 18 3.96 5.05 -5.92
N ILE A 19 2.80 4.90 -5.25
CA ILE A 19 1.54 4.44 -5.87
C ILE A 19 1.00 5.48 -6.86
N LEU A 20 1.05 6.77 -6.52
CA LEU A 20 0.55 7.83 -7.41
C LEU A 20 1.37 7.94 -8.70
N ARG A 21 2.70 7.80 -8.62
CA ARG A 21 3.59 7.91 -9.80
C ARG A 21 3.64 6.65 -10.66
N SER A 22 3.21 5.50 -10.15
CA SER A 22 3.23 4.24 -10.91
C SER A 22 2.07 4.13 -11.90
N ILE A 23 1.00 4.90 -11.69
CA ILE A 23 -0.18 4.91 -12.55
C ILE A 23 -0.18 6.21 -13.37
N PRO A 24 0.00 6.16 -14.71
CA PRO A 24 0.01 7.34 -15.56
C PRO A 24 -1.42 7.89 -15.83
N ASN A 25 -2.29 7.87 -14.83
CA ASN A 25 -3.66 8.35 -14.88
C ASN A 25 -4.06 9.00 -13.55
N LYS A 26 -4.64 10.20 -13.62
CA LYS A 26 -5.00 10.99 -12.42
C LYS A 26 -6.07 10.31 -11.56
N LEU A 27 -7.12 9.77 -12.18
CA LEU A 27 -8.21 9.08 -11.46
C LEU A 27 -7.75 7.71 -10.95
N GLY A 28 -7.03 6.95 -11.78
CA GLY A 28 -6.49 5.64 -11.41
C GLY A 28 -5.54 5.71 -10.22
N GLY A 29 -4.65 6.70 -10.17
CA GLY A 29 -3.74 6.91 -9.05
C GLY A 29 -4.47 7.19 -7.73
N VAL A 30 -5.51 8.01 -7.75
CA VAL A 30 -6.33 8.32 -6.56
C VAL A 30 -7.11 7.08 -6.09
N LEU A 31 -7.71 6.34 -7.03
CA LEU A 31 -8.42 5.09 -6.70
C LEU A 31 -7.48 4.04 -6.09
N ALA A 32 -6.28 3.88 -6.64
CA ALA A 32 -5.28 2.96 -6.11
C ALA A 32 -4.80 3.37 -4.71
N LEU A 33 -4.63 4.68 -4.46
CA LEU A 33 -4.29 5.19 -3.14
C LEU A 33 -5.38 4.84 -2.10
N ILE A 34 -6.64 5.10 -2.43
CA ILE A 34 -7.77 4.74 -1.55
C ILE A 34 -7.79 3.23 -1.32
N LEU A 35 -7.61 2.43 -2.37
CA LEU A 35 -7.60 0.97 -2.28
C LEU A 35 -6.45 0.44 -1.41
N SER A 36 -5.28 1.07 -1.47
CA SER A 36 -4.10 0.70 -0.67
C SER A 36 -4.33 0.82 0.84
N ILE A 37 -5.24 1.71 1.26
CA ILE A 37 -5.63 1.87 2.65
C ILE A 37 -6.83 0.95 2.94
N LEU A 38 -7.81 0.90 2.02
CA LEU A 38 -9.03 0.11 2.17
C LEU A 38 -8.76 -1.38 2.32
N ILE A 39 -7.70 -1.91 1.70
CA ILE A 39 -7.31 -3.32 1.82
C ILE A 39 -7.13 -3.75 3.29
N LEU A 40 -6.72 -2.84 4.18
CA LEU A 40 -6.56 -3.12 5.61
C LEU A 40 -7.89 -3.47 6.28
N ALA A 41 -9.00 -2.84 5.85
CA ALA A 41 -10.34 -3.17 6.33
C ALA A 41 -10.87 -4.49 5.73
N LEU A 42 -10.37 -4.89 4.56
CA LEU A 42 -10.72 -6.14 3.91
C LEU A 42 -9.92 -7.34 4.43
N LEU A 43 -8.77 -7.13 5.09
CA LEU A 43 -7.93 -8.19 5.67
C LEU A 43 -8.69 -9.29 6.42
N PRO A 44 -9.62 -9.01 7.37
CA PRO A 44 -10.34 -10.07 8.09
C PRO A 44 -11.22 -10.92 7.19
N PHE A 45 -11.76 -10.35 6.10
CA PHE A 45 -12.58 -11.08 5.14
C PHE A 45 -11.75 -11.92 4.17
N LEU A 46 -10.54 -11.46 3.84
CA LEU A 46 -9.60 -12.15 2.96
C LEU A 46 -8.80 -13.23 3.69
N HIS A 47 -8.80 -13.24 5.02
CA HIS A 47 -8.06 -14.22 5.82
C HIS A 47 -8.73 -15.61 5.75
N THR A 48 -8.18 -16.48 4.91
CA THR A 48 -8.71 -17.84 4.69
C THR A 48 -8.22 -18.89 5.69
N SER A 49 -7.17 -18.60 6.46
CA SER A 49 -6.61 -19.56 7.40
C SER A 49 -7.47 -19.67 8.66
N LYS A 50 -7.63 -20.91 9.16
CA LYS A 50 -8.29 -21.17 10.45
C LYS A 50 -7.40 -20.84 11.65
N GLN A 51 -6.09 -20.73 11.45
CA GLN A 51 -5.13 -20.40 12.51
C GLN A 51 -4.86 -18.90 12.51
N ARG A 52 -5.05 -18.27 13.68
CA ARG A 52 -4.82 -16.83 13.87
C ARG A 52 -3.33 -16.46 13.90
N SER A 53 -2.47 -17.32 14.44
CA SER A 53 -1.04 -17.07 14.54
C SER A 53 -0.29 -17.52 13.29
N LEU A 54 0.76 -16.78 12.94
CA LEU A 54 1.72 -17.15 11.89
C LEU A 54 2.80 -18.12 12.39
N MET A 55 2.93 -18.31 13.71
CA MET A 55 3.99 -19.15 14.33
C MET A 55 4.03 -20.58 13.79
N PHE A 56 2.87 -21.16 13.45
CA PHE A 56 2.77 -22.53 12.92
C PHE A 56 2.49 -22.56 11.41
N ARG A 57 2.78 -21.47 10.70
CA ARG A 57 2.52 -21.31 9.26
C ARG A 57 3.81 -20.91 8.51
N PRO A 58 4.81 -21.82 8.41
CA PRO A 58 6.14 -21.49 7.90
C PRO A 58 6.10 -20.87 6.49
N ILE A 59 5.25 -21.40 5.60
CA ILE A 59 5.10 -20.87 4.23
C ILE A 59 4.62 -19.41 4.23
N THR A 60 3.68 -19.05 5.11
CA THR A 60 3.15 -17.67 5.23
C THR A 60 4.09 -16.74 6.00
N GLN A 61 5.06 -17.27 6.74
CA GLN A 61 6.07 -16.44 7.41
C GLN A 61 7.23 -16.06 6.47
N THR A 62 7.53 -16.92 5.50
CA THR A 62 8.60 -16.70 4.52
C THR A 62 8.16 -15.92 3.28
N LEU A 63 6.87 -16.00 2.92
CA LEU A 63 6.26 -15.29 1.80
C LEU A 63 5.60 -14.01 2.29
#